data_AF-D8U3L7-F1
#
_entry.id   AF-D8U3L7-F1
#
_cell.length_a   1.000
_cell.length_b   1.000
_cell.length_c   1.000
_cell.angle_alpha   90.00
_cell.angle_beta   90.00
_cell.angle_gamma   90.00
#
_symmetry.space_group_name_H-M   'P 1'
#
loop_
_entity.id
_entity.type
_entity.pdbx_description
1 polymer ?
#
loop_
_entity_poly.entity_id
_entity_poly.type
_entity_poly.pdbx_seq_one_letter_code
_entity_poly.pdbx_strand_id
1 'polypeptide(L)'
;MTDSANKRTYYKRVLPSPPAISFSSAEGRQIFSEALPHGTMVGFFKLIEQFTTQEEPQYCGLAALSMTLNALGIDPRRTWKGAWRWFSETMLDCCKSMEEVKKEGITLSQAACLARCNGADVSLHRHGSFDGATFRRLLREACASEDRHMVVSYSRKAFKQSGDGHFSPIGGYHPDRDVVLLLDVARFKYCPHWVAVDELLGAMGLLDPVTGMWGDGDGWGKGEGAATYWFRRRLCS
;
A
#
# COMPACT_ATOMS: atom_id res chain seq x y z
N MET A 1 -42.44 4.38 -14.48
CA MET A 1 -41.58 4.66 -13.30
C MET A 1 -41.20 3.30 -12.72
N THR A 2 -40.13 2.70 -13.22
CA THR A 2 -39.75 1.31 -12.89
C THR A 2 -38.44 1.31 -12.12
N ASP A 3 -38.51 0.72 -10.93
CA ASP A 3 -37.43 0.17 -10.11
C ASP A 3 -36.17 1.01 -9.89
N SER A 4 -36.24 1.90 -8.89
CA SER A 4 -35.06 2.14 -8.05
C SER A 4 -34.93 0.96 -7.08
N ALA A 5 -34.44 -0.18 -7.58
CA ALA A 5 -33.94 -1.25 -6.74
C ALA A 5 -33.02 -0.64 -5.68
N ASN A 6 -33.29 -0.93 -4.41
CA ASN A 6 -32.63 -0.37 -3.24
C ASN A 6 -31.12 -0.69 -3.29
N LYS A 7 -30.33 0.16 -3.96
CA LYS A 7 -28.88 -0.04 -4.09
C LYS A 7 -28.28 -0.04 -2.69
N ARG A 8 -27.72 -1.19 -2.29
CA ARG A 8 -27.08 -1.35 -0.99
C ARG A 8 -25.87 -0.41 -0.91
N THR A 9 -25.97 0.65 -0.11
CA THR A 9 -24.88 1.59 0.14
C THR A 9 -24.13 1.20 1.41
N TYR A 10 -22.89 1.66 1.54
CA TYR A 10 -22.04 1.40 2.71
C TYR A 10 -21.34 2.70 3.13
N TYR A 11 -21.33 2.99 4.43
CA TYR A 11 -20.50 4.04 5.03
C TYR A 11 -19.49 3.39 5.97
N LYS A 12 -18.23 3.32 5.53
CA LYS A 12 -17.13 2.67 6.25
C LYS A 12 -17.41 1.20 6.62
N ARG A 13 -16.42 0.58 7.25
CA ARG A 13 -16.51 -0.71 7.92
C ARG A 13 -15.88 -0.58 9.29
N VAL A 14 -16.39 -1.34 10.26
CA VAL A 14 -15.72 -1.48 11.56
C VAL A 14 -14.41 -2.20 11.33
N LEU A 15 -13.29 -1.60 11.74
CA LEU A 15 -11.98 -2.24 11.68
C LEU A 15 -11.96 -3.43 12.65
N PRO A 16 -11.75 -4.67 12.18
CA PRO A 16 -11.63 -5.83 13.06
C PRO A 16 -10.43 -5.68 14.00
N SER A 17 -10.69 -5.78 15.30
CA SER A 17 -9.67 -5.64 16.35
C SER A 17 -9.96 -6.67 17.44
N PRO A 18 -9.10 -7.70 17.63
CA PRO A 18 -7.89 -8.03 16.85
C PRO A 18 -8.19 -8.55 15.41
N PRO A 19 -7.19 -8.56 14.50
CA PRO A 19 -5.75 -8.34 14.77
C PRO A 19 -5.26 -6.89 14.57
N ALA A 20 -6.09 -5.98 14.05
CA ALA A 20 -5.65 -4.61 13.79
C ALA A 20 -5.90 -3.68 14.99
N ILE A 21 -5.03 -2.70 15.17
CA ILE A 21 -5.17 -1.62 16.17
C ILE A 21 -5.35 -0.31 15.40
N SER A 22 -6.50 0.35 15.55
CA SER A 22 -6.76 1.63 14.88
C SER A 22 -5.69 2.67 15.23
N PHE A 23 -5.14 3.37 14.24
CA PHE A 23 -4.12 4.40 14.45
C PHE A 23 -4.59 5.50 15.41
N SER A 24 -5.87 5.86 15.35
CA SER A 24 -6.45 6.91 16.18
C SER A 24 -6.93 6.44 17.56
N SER A 25 -6.79 5.15 17.91
CA SER A 25 -7.14 4.66 19.26
C SER A 25 -6.13 5.15 20.31
N ALA A 26 -6.45 4.99 21.60
CA ALA A 26 -5.50 5.31 22.66
C ALA A 26 -4.20 4.49 22.52
N GLU A 27 -4.33 3.19 22.27
CA GLU A 27 -3.21 2.29 22.01
C GLU A 27 -2.46 2.66 20.72
N GLY A 28 -3.16 2.95 19.61
CA GLY A 28 -2.52 3.32 18.35
C GLY A 28 -1.68 4.60 18.44
N ARG A 29 -2.14 5.59 19.23
CA ARG A 29 -1.38 6.81 19.52
C ARG A 29 -0.19 6.55 20.44
N GLN A 30 -0.35 5.63 21.40
CA GLN A 30 0.75 5.20 22.25
C GLN A 30 1.85 4.51 21.45
N ILE A 31 1.50 3.54 20.59
CA ILE A 31 2.44 2.88 19.67
C ILE A 31 3.17 3.91 18.81
N PHE A 32 2.47 4.88 18.23
CA PHE A 32 3.12 5.94 17.44
C PHE A 32 4.13 6.75 18.27
N SER A 33 3.73 7.16 19.48
CA SER A 33 4.57 7.97 20.37
C SER A 33 5.84 7.23 20.80
N GLU A 34 5.74 5.91 21.03
CA GLU A 34 6.86 5.04 21.37
C GLU A 34 7.73 4.70 20.15
N ALA A 35 7.14 4.59 18.95
CA ALA A 35 7.87 4.35 17.70
C ALA A 35 8.74 5.54 17.25
N LEU A 36 8.33 6.78 17.56
CA LEU A 36 9.07 8.00 17.20
C LEU A 36 10.55 8.00 17.64
N PRO A 37 10.89 7.78 18.93
CA PRO A 37 12.28 7.78 19.39
C PRO A 37 13.14 6.65 18.81
N HIS A 38 12.54 5.60 18.26
CA HIS A 38 13.28 4.55 17.53
C HIS A 38 13.78 5.00 16.15
N GLY A 39 13.36 6.18 15.68
CA GLY A 39 13.74 6.69 14.35
C GLY A 39 13.07 5.94 13.19
N THR A 40 12.08 5.10 13.46
CA THR A 40 11.37 4.27 12.45
C THR A 40 10.00 4.83 12.10
N MET A 41 9.85 6.14 12.22
CA MET A 41 8.66 6.91 11.82
C MET A 41 9.03 8.08 10.89
N VAL A 42 10.27 8.14 10.40
CA VAL A 42 10.77 9.25 9.57
C VAL A 42 9.98 9.36 8.26
N GLY A 43 9.79 8.23 7.57
CA GLY A 43 9.04 8.19 6.31
C GLY A 43 7.55 8.57 6.46
N PHE A 44 6.99 8.48 7.67
CA PHE A 44 5.60 8.82 7.95
C PHE A 44 5.25 10.26 7.52
N PHE A 45 6.13 11.21 7.85
CA PHE A 45 5.85 12.63 7.67
C PHE A 45 5.70 13.00 6.20
N LYS A 46 6.55 12.48 5.32
CA LYS A 46 6.37 12.67 3.87
C LYS A 46 5.16 11.93 3.34
N LEU A 47 4.89 10.71 3.80
CA LEU A 47 3.74 9.95 3.31
C LEU A 47 2.39 10.57 3.71
N ILE A 48 2.28 11.16 4.91
CA ILE A 48 1.02 11.74 5.37
C ILE A 48 0.66 13.03 4.63
N GLU A 49 1.66 13.82 4.18
CA GLU A 49 1.44 14.96 3.27
C GLU A 49 0.78 14.54 1.95
N GLN A 50 0.99 13.29 1.54
CA GLN A 50 0.52 12.73 0.28
C GLN A 50 -0.69 11.79 0.41
N PHE A 51 -1.22 11.64 1.63
CA PHE A 51 -2.17 10.57 1.90
C PHE A 51 -3.51 10.81 1.18
N THR A 52 -3.78 9.99 0.18
CA THR A 52 -4.97 10.09 -0.68
C THR A 52 -5.99 8.98 -0.41
N THR A 53 -7.22 9.19 -0.87
CA THR A 53 -8.23 8.14 -0.95
C THR A 53 -8.21 7.58 -2.37
N GLN A 54 -8.13 6.25 -2.52
CA GLN A 54 -8.21 5.63 -3.84
C GLN A 54 -9.51 6.05 -4.56
N GLU A 55 -9.42 6.46 -5.82
CA GLU A 55 -10.56 7.03 -6.57
C GLU A 55 -11.58 5.95 -6.96
N GLU A 56 -11.10 4.75 -7.28
CA GLU A 56 -11.92 3.59 -7.65
C GLU A 56 -11.60 2.39 -6.75
N PRO A 57 -12.54 1.44 -6.54
CA PRO A 57 -12.31 0.26 -5.70
C PRO A 57 -11.09 -0.59 -6.09
N GLN A 58 -10.73 -0.61 -7.38
CA GLN A 58 -9.59 -1.35 -7.93
C GLN A 58 -8.26 -0.57 -7.91
N TYR A 59 -8.28 0.72 -7.57
CA TYR A 59 -7.11 1.60 -7.70
C TYR A 59 -6.19 1.64 -6.48
N CYS A 60 -6.36 0.75 -5.49
CA CYS A 60 -5.51 0.78 -4.29
C CYS A 60 -3.99 0.75 -4.60
N GLY A 61 -3.56 -0.03 -5.60
CA GLY A 61 -2.16 -0.05 -6.04
C GLY A 61 -1.72 1.29 -6.66
N LEU A 62 -2.56 1.92 -7.49
CA LEU A 62 -2.28 3.22 -8.10
C LEU A 62 -2.24 4.35 -7.07
N ALA A 63 -3.13 4.31 -6.08
CA ALA A 63 -3.19 5.29 -5.00
C ALA A 63 -1.93 5.20 -4.12
N ALA A 64 -1.53 3.98 -3.74
CA ALA A 64 -0.32 3.73 -2.99
C ALA A 64 0.94 4.19 -3.74
N LEU A 65 1.00 3.94 -5.06
CA LEU A 65 2.09 4.39 -5.92
C LEU A 65 2.14 5.91 -6.06
N SER A 66 1.01 6.55 -6.37
CA SER A 66 0.95 8.02 -6.53
C SER A 66 1.41 8.72 -5.26
N MET A 67 0.91 8.25 -4.11
CA MET A 67 1.30 8.73 -2.79
C MET A 67 2.80 8.56 -2.53
N THR A 68 3.37 7.40 -2.89
CA THR A 68 4.79 7.12 -2.71
C THR A 68 5.68 7.94 -3.65
N LEU A 69 5.33 8.07 -4.93
CA LEU A 69 6.08 8.85 -5.92
C LEU A 69 6.11 10.34 -5.57
N ASN A 70 4.98 10.89 -5.11
CA ASN A 70 4.90 12.26 -4.61
C ASN A 70 5.72 12.43 -3.33
N ALA A 71 5.70 11.47 -2.40
CA ALA A 71 6.49 11.52 -1.17
C ALA A 71 8.01 11.49 -1.46
N LEU A 72 8.44 10.78 -2.52
CA LEU A 72 9.82 10.80 -3.01
C LEU A 72 10.19 12.10 -3.74
N GLY A 73 9.23 13.01 -3.98
CA GLY A 73 9.44 14.26 -4.72
C GLY A 73 9.84 14.02 -6.18
N ILE A 74 9.35 12.94 -6.79
CA ILE A 74 9.60 12.64 -8.20
C ILE A 74 8.71 13.52 -9.06
N ASP A 75 9.29 14.21 -10.03
CA ASP A 75 8.57 15.04 -10.98
C ASP A 75 8.01 14.17 -12.12
N PRO A 76 6.68 14.10 -12.33
CA PRO A 76 6.09 13.30 -13.40
C PRO A 76 6.44 13.80 -14.81
N ARG A 77 6.98 15.04 -14.94
CA ARG A 77 7.28 15.71 -16.21
C ARG A 77 6.08 15.80 -17.17
N ARG A 78 4.88 15.59 -16.64
CA ARG A 78 3.58 15.65 -17.31
C ARG A 78 2.68 16.55 -16.48
N THR A 79 1.89 17.38 -17.14
CA THR A 79 0.87 18.19 -16.48
C THR A 79 -0.20 17.29 -15.89
N TRP A 80 -0.56 17.54 -14.63
CA TRP A 80 -1.73 16.95 -13.99
C TRP A 80 -2.96 17.82 -14.21
N LYS A 81 -2.91 19.08 -13.76
CA LYS A 81 -4.02 20.05 -13.85
C LYS A 81 -3.49 21.47 -14.03
N GLY A 82 -3.96 22.18 -15.05
CA GLY A 82 -3.52 23.55 -15.33
C GLY A 82 -2.01 23.62 -15.59
N ALA A 83 -1.27 24.43 -14.82
CA ALA A 83 0.19 24.50 -14.88
C ALA A 83 0.90 23.52 -13.90
N TRP A 84 0.15 22.75 -13.12
CA TRP A 84 0.68 21.93 -12.05
C TRP A 84 1.04 20.52 -12.54
N ARG A 85 2.16 20.01 -12.05
CA ARG A 85 2.66 18.66 -12.26
C ARG A 85 2.62 17.91 -10.94
N TRP A 86 1.95 16.76 -10.93
CA TRP A 86 1.76 15.94 -9.74
C TRP A 86 1.38 14.52 -10.16
N PHE A 87 1.71 13.50 -9.36
CA PHE A 87 1.16 12.17 -9.64
C PHE A 87 -0.28 12.07 -9.14
N SER A 88 -1.16 11.59 -10.03
CA SER A 88 -2.47 11.05 -9.69
C SER A 88 -2.61 9.63 -10.25
N GLU A 89 -3.60 8.89 -9.74
CA GLU A 89 -3.85 7.49 -10.10
C GLU A 89 -3.99 7.31 -11.63
N THR A 90 -4.67 8.24 -12.29
CA THR A 90 -4.91 8.26 -13.74
C THR A 90 -3.67 8.51 -14.61
N MET A 91 -2.53 8.88 -14.03
CA MET A 91 -1.29 9.12 -14.77
C MET A 91 -0.37 7.90 -14.83
N LEU A 92 -0.75 6.80 -14.17
CA LEU A 92 0.05 5.58 -14.03
C LEU A 92 -0.38 4.52 -15.06
N ASP A 93 -0.11 4.79 -16.34
CA ASP A 93 -0.68 4.10 -17.51
C ASP A 93 0.33 3.35 -18.40
N CYS A 94 1.61 3.28 -18.01
CA CYS A 94 2.70 2.82 -18.88
C CYS A 94 2.83 1.29 -19.01
N CYS A 95 2.30 0.50 -18.07
CA CYS A 95 2.49 -0.98 -18.02
C CYS A 95 1.17 -1.77 -18.07
N LYS A 96 0.04 -1.10 -17.89
CA LYS A 96 -1.32 -1.65 -17.98
C LYS A 96 -2.25 -0.50 -18.30
N SER A 97 -3.21 -0.68 -19.20
CA SER A 97 -4.13 0.39 -19.55
C SER A 97 -5.09 0.69 -18.39
N MET A 98 -5.54 1.93 -18.25
CA MET A 98 -6.47 2.32 -17.18
C MET A 98 -7.78 1.53 -17.22
N GLU A 99 -8.24 1.13 -18.41
CA GLU A 99 -9.45 0.29 -18.59
C GLU A 99 -9.27 -1.11 -17.99
N GLU A 100 -8.10 -1.72 -18.15
CA GLU A 100 -7.81 -3.02 -17.54
C GLU A 100 -7.57 -2.88 -16.02
N VAL A 101 -6.91 -1.81 -15.58
CA VAL A 101 -6.72 -1.55 -14.14
C VAL A 101 -8.07 -1.35 -13.44
N LYS A 102 -9.03 -0.67 -14.08
CA LYS A 102 -10.37 -0.48 -13.51
C LYS A 102 -11.14 -1.79 -13.33
N LYS A 103 -10.87 -2.80 -14.17
CA LYS A 103 -11.52 -4.11 -14.09
C LYS A 103 -10.88 -5.02 -13.04
N GLU A 104 -9.55 -5.07 -13.02
CA GLU A 104 -8.80 -6.14 -12.34
C GLU A 104 -7.84 -5.62 -11.25
N GLY A 105 -7.61 -4.32 -11.18
CA GLY A 105 -6.50 -3.75 -10.42
C GLY A 105 -5.14 -4.05 -11.06
N ILE A 106 -4.09 -4.00 -10.24
CA ILE A 106 -2.71 -4.27 -10.65
C ILE A 106 -2.07 -5.37 -9.82
N THR A 107 -1.16 -6.11 -10.46
CA THR A 107 -0.27 -7.06 -9.81
C THR A 107 0.87 -6.33 -9.09
N LEU A 108 1.61 -7.03 -8.23
CA LEU A 108 2.83 -6.48 -7.66
C LEU A 108 3.91 -6.21 -8.71
N SER A 109 4.05 -7.11 -9.70
CA SER A 109 4.96 -6.92 -10.83
C SER A 109 4.60 -5.69 -11.67
N GLN A 110 3.30 -5.45 -11.89
CA GLN A 110 2.79 -4.28 -12.57
C GLN A 110 3.01 -3.02 -11.74
N ALA A 111 2.79 -3.06 -10.43
CA ALA A 111 3.11 -1.95 -9.55
C ALA A 111 4.60 -1.59 -9.66
N ALA A 112 5.49 -2.59 -9.62
CA ALA A 112 6.94 -2.39 -9.78
C ALA A 112 7.29 -1.76 -11.14
N CYS A 113 6.65 -2.24 -12.22
CA CYS A 113 6.81 -1.68 -13.56
C CYS A 113 6.36 -0.21 -13.63
N LEU A 114 5.18 0.10 -13.08
CA LEU A 114 4.59 1.44 -13.06
C LEU A 114 5.49 2.44 -12.31
N ALA A 115 6.08 2.08 -11.18
CA ALA A 115 6.97 3.04 -10.51
C ALA A 115 8.31 3.21 -11.24
N ARG A 116 8.87 2.13 -11.83
CA ARG A 116 10.10 2.23 -12.63
C ARG A 116 9.93 3.15 -13.82
N CYS A 117 8.84 3.00 -14.57
CA CYS A 117 8.58 3.84 -15.74
C CYS A 117 8.34 5.32 -15.34
N ASN A 118 7.90 5.56 -14.11
CA ASN A 118 7.69 6.90 -13.54
C ASN A 118 8.90 7.43 -12.77
N GLY A 119 10.07 6.79 -12.88
CA GLY A 119 11.35 7.33 -12.42
C GLY A 119 11.80 6.90 -11.02
N ALA A 120 11.06 6.01 -10.36
CA ALA A 120 11.52 5.38 -9.11
C ALA A 120 12.52 4.25 -9.40
N ASP A 121 13.45 4.02 -8.47
CA ASP A 121 14.21 2.79 -8.40
C ASP A 121 13.44 1.79 -7.52
N VAL A 122 13.39 0.51 -7.92
CA VAL A 122 12.46 -0.46 -7.35
C VAL A 122 13.14 -1.80 -7.12
N SER A 123 13.16 -2.21 -5.85
CA SER A 123 13.48 -3.58 -5.45
C SER A 123 12.19 -4.33 -5.12
N LEU A 124 11.99 -5.47 -5.76
CA LEU A 124 10.80 -6.29 -5.62
C LEU A 124 11.15 -7.53 -4.80
N HIS A 125 10.49 -7.74 -3.65
CA HIS A 125 10.77 -8.89 -2.79
C HIS A 125 9.52 -9.74 -2.65
N ARG A 126 9.61 -10.99 -3.12
CA ARG A 126 8.45 -11.88 -3.12
C ARG A 126 8.30 -12.59 -1.78
N HIS A 127 7.08 -12.87 -1.35
CA HIS A 127 6.89 -13.76 -0.22
C HIS A 127 7.61 -15.10 -0.52
N GLY A 128 8.31 -15.65 0.47
CA GLY A 128 9.18 -16.82 0.31
C GLY A 128 10.59 -16.51 -0.23
N SER A 129 10.86 -15.29 -0.74
CA SER A 129 12.21 -14.87 -1.14
C SER A 129 12.99 -14.17 -0.02
N PHE A 130 12.39 -14.04 1.16
CA PHE A 130 12.98 -13.44 2.36
C PHE A 130 12.39 -14.08 3.61
N ASP A 131 13.14 -14.05 4.72
CA ASP A 131 12.68 -14.49 6.03
C ASP A 131 12.15 -13.32 6.87
N GLY A 132 11.54 -13.63 8.02
CA GLY A 132 10.97 -12.62 8.91
C GLY A 132 12.02 -11.65 9.47
N ALA A 133 13.26 -12.09 9.64
CA ALA A 133 14.36 -11.23 10.10
C ALA A 133 14.75 -10.20 9.02
N THR A 134 14.87 -10.66 7.77
CA THR A 134 15.12 -9.81 6.61
C THR A 134 13.99 -8.81 6.42
N PHE A 135 12.72 -9.22 6.55
CA PHE A 135 11.59 -8.32 6.45
C PHE A 135 11.62 -7.20 7.50
N ARG A 136 11.89 -7.53 8.76
CA ARG A 136 12.01 -6.53 9.85
C ARG A 136 13.17 -5.56 9.62
N ARG A 137 14.33 -6.04 9.16
CA ARG A 137 15.45 -5.16 8.77
C ARG A 137 15.02 -4.18 7.69
N LEU A 138 14.34 -4.69 6.69
CA LEU A 138 13.87 -3.91 5.56
C LEU A 138 12.77 -2.89 5.93
N LEU A 139 11.89 -3.23 6.88
CA LEU A 139 10.95 -2.28 7.51
C LEU A 139 11.70 -1.15 8.21
N ARG A 140 12.71 -1.46 9.03
CA ARG A 140 13.53 -0.45 9.71
C ARG A 140 14.17 0.50 8.71
N GLU A 141 14.81 -0.04 7.66
CA GLU A 141 15.46 0.78 6.63
C GLU A 141 14.48 1.69 5.88
N ALA A 142 13.30 1.19 5.51
CA ALA A 142 12.29 1.98 4.81
C ALA A 142 11.69 3.07 5.71
N CYS A 143 11.33 2.72 6.95
CA CYS A 143 10.66 3.65 7.84
C CYS A 143 11.60 4.70 8.46
N ALA A 144 12.91 4.44 8.49
CA ALA A 144 13.93 5.37 8.96
C ALA A 144 14.44 6.36 7.89
N SER A 145 13.86 6.34 6.69
CA SER A 145 14.34 7.11 5.55
C SER A 145 13.27 8.04 4.99
N GLU A 146 13.71 9.19 4.50
CA GLU A 146 12.88 10.15 3.78
C GLU A 146 12.90 9.96 2.25
N ASP A 147 13.84 9.17 1.73
CA ASP A 147 14.02 8.92 0.28
C ASP A 147 13.73 7.47 -0.12
N ARG A 148 13.08 6.73 0.78
CA ARG A 148 12.79 5.30 0.64
C ARG A 148 11.48 5.01 1.33
N HIS A 149 10.58 4.35 0.62
CA HIS A 149 9.28 3.95 1.13
C HIS A 149 9.00 2.51 0.74
N MET A 150 8.13 1.85 1.50
CA MET A 150 7.69 0.49 1.24
C MET A 150 6.20 0.49 0.97
N VAL A 151 5.77 -0.26 -0.04
CA VAL A 151 4.35 -0.59 -0.26
C VAL A 151 4.23 -2.11 -0.20
N VAL A 152 3.27 -2.58 0.57
CA VAL A 152 2.99 -4.01 0.70
C VAL A 152 1.74 -4.37 -0.07
N SER A 153 1.74 -5.56 -0.68
CA SER A 153 0.55 -6.21 -1.22
C SER A 153 0.19 -7.40 -0.35
N TYR A 154 -1.02 -7.40 0.21
CA TYR A 154 -1.45 -8.39 1.19
C TYR A 154 -2.95 -8.72 1.06
N SER A 155 -3.34 -9.90 1.54
CA SER A 155 -4.74 -10.30 1.63
C SER A 155 -5.40 -9.69 2.88
N ARG A 156 -6.50 -8.97 2.68
CA ARG A 156 -7.35 -8.47 3.78
C ARG A 156 -8.00 -9.56 4.61
N LYS A 157 -8.10 -10.80 4.08
CA LYS A 157 -8.70 -11.93 4.78
C LYS A 157 -7.94 -12.31 6.05
N ALA A 158 -6.60 -12.22 6.02
CA ALA A 158 -5.77 -12.41 7.22
C ALA A 158 -6.19 -11.47 8.36
N PHE A 159 -6.56 -10.24 8.02
CA PHE A 159 -7.01 -9.23 9.00
C PHE A 159 -8.51 -9.24 9.26
N LYS A 160 -9.23 -10.26 8.78
CA LYS A 160 -10.71 -10.37 8.87
C LYS A 160 -11.45 -9.17 8.27
N GLN A 161 -10.78 -8.43 7.38
CA GLN A 161 -11.32 -7.25 6.72
C GLN A 161 -12.12 -7.64 5.48
N SER A 162 -13.05 -6.78 5.09
CA SER A 162 -13.92 -7.01 3.92
C SER A 162 -13.23 -6.69 2.60
N GLY A 163 -13.41 -7.60 1.64
CA GLY A 163 -12.62 -7.62 0.41
C GLY A 163 -11.38 -8.49 0.58
N ASP A 164 -10.53 -8.52 -0.43
CA ASP A 164 -9.30 -9.31 -0.40
C ASP A 164 -8.11 -8.43 -0.83
N GLY A 165 -7.21 -8.92 -1.69
CA GLY A 165 -5.94 -8.30 -2.07
C GLY A 165 -5.94 -6.77 -2.07
N HIS A 166 -4.94 -6.19 -1.40
CA HIS A 166 -4.86 -4.76 -1.17
C HIS A 166 -3.42 -4.26 -1.14
N PHE A 167 -3.24 -3.00 -1.51
CA PHE A 167 -1.96 -2.29 -1.46
C PHE A 167 -2.03 -1.14 -0.47
N SER A 168 -1.03 -1.04 0.40
CA SER A 168 -0.87 0.09 1.32
C SER A 168 0.59 0.46 1.47
N PRO A 169 0.94 1.76 1.50
CA PRO A 169 2.24 2.21 1.98
C PRO A 169 2.42 1.89 3.47
N ILE A 170 3.65 1.55 3.84
CA ILE A 170 4.06 1.40 5.24
C ILE A 170 4.40 2.78 5.79
N GLY A 171 3.61 3.23 6.76
CA GLY A 171 3.79 4.53 7.40
C GLY A 171 4.86 4.54 8.48
N GLY A 172 5.19 3.39 9.07
CA GLY A 172 6.12 3.32 10.19
C GLY A 172 6.20 1.94 10.81
N TYR A 173 7.21 1.71 11.65
CA TYR A 173 7.47 0.43 12.30
C TYR A 173 7.82 0.65 13.77
N HIS A 174 7.22 -0.12 14.68
CA HIS A 174 7.61 -0.14 16.08
C HIS A 174 8.41 -1.41 16.37
N PRO A 175 9.72 -1.33 16.62
CA PRO A 175 10.57 -2.50 16.77
C PRO A 175 10.28 -3.34 18.01
N ASP A 176 10.05 -2.71 19.17
CA ASP A 176 9.90 -3.47 20.42
C ASP A 176 8.53 -4.16 20.56
N ARG A 177 7.48 -3.53 20.03
CA ARG A 177 6.13 -4.12 19.92
C ARG A 177 5.97 -5.01 18.68
N ASP A 178 6.93 -4.94 17.77
CA ASP A 178 6.95 -5.64 16.48
C ASP A 178 5.65 -5.47 15.65
N VAL A 179 5.21 -4.22 15.55
CA VAL A 179 4.01 -3.83 14.77
C VAL A 179 4.35 -2.79 13.72
N VAL A 180 3.58 -2.79 12.62
CA VAL A 180 3.78 -1.92 11.47
C VAL A 180 2.51 -1.15 11.13
N LEU A 181 2.66 0.12 10.75
CA LEU A 181 1.56 1.01 10.42
C LEU A 181 1.22 0.91 8.93
N LEU A 182 0.02 0.45 8.61
CA LEU A 182 -0.53 0.43 7.25
C LEU A 182 -1.30 1.73 7.00
N LEU A 183 -0.87 2.50 5.99
CA LEU A 183 -1.59 3.67 5.50
C LEU A 183 -2.62 3.26 4.44
N ASP A 184 -3.72 2.68 4.92
CA ASP A 184 -4.80 2.15 4.08
C ASP A 184 -5.43 3.23 3.17
N VAL A 185 -5.19 3.10 1.86
CA VAL A 185 -5.68 4.06 0.85
C VAL A 185 -7.18 3.90 0.56
N ALA A 186 -7.81 2.80 0.99
CA ALA A 186 -9.26 2.65 1.00
C ALA A 186 -9.88 3.38 2.20
N ARG A 187 -9.60 4.69 2.33
CA ARG A 187 -9.96 5.53 3.50
C ARG A 187 -11.46 5.62 3.76
N PHE A 188 -12.27 5.40 2.72
CA PHE A 188 -13.72 5.28 2.84
C PHE A 188 -14.18 3.97 3.52
N LYS A 189 -13.29 2.98 3.66
CA LYS A 189 -13.56 1.65 4.23
C LYS A 189 -12.90 1.48 5.60
N TYR A 190 -11.59 1.69 5.71
CA TYR A 190 -10.82 1.51 6.94
C TYR A 190 -9.86 2.69 7.18
N CYS A 191 -9.56 2.97 8.45
CA CYS A 191 -8.53 3.94 8.83
C CYS A 191 -7.11 3.33 8.72
N PRO A 192 -6.05 4.15 8.79
CA PRO A 192 -4.72 3.64 9.10
C PRO A 192 -4.74 2.80 10.37
N HIS A 193 -3.98 1.72 10.39
CA HIS A 193 -3.98 0.78 11.49
C HIS A 193 -2.64 0.07 11.63
N TRP A 194 -2.32 -0.28 12.87
CA TRP A 194 -1.19 -1.11 13.22
C TRP A 194 -1.57 -2.59 13.13
N VAL A 195 -0.65 -3.42 12.66
CA VAL A 195 -0.74 -4.88 12.68
C VAL A 195 0.60 -5.47 13.11
N ALA A 196 0.58 -6.67 13.70
CA ALA A 196 1.82 -7.40 13.99
C ALA A 196 2.57 -7.74 12.70
N VAL A 197 3.90 -7.69 12.73
CA VAL A 197 4.73 -7.99 11.56
C VAL A 197 4.50 -9.41 11.06
N ASP A 198 4.36 -10.39 11.96
CA ASP A 198 4.11 -11.79 11.57
C ASP A 198 2.72 -11.99 10.94
N GLU A 199 1.70 -11.26 11.41
CA GLU A 199 0.37 -11.24 10.78
C GLU A 199 0.44 -10.65 9.36
N LEU A 200 1.22 -9.58 9.16
CA LEU A 200 1.45 -9.03 7.82
C LEU A 200 2.23 -9.99 6.91
N LEU A 201 3.27 -10.66 7.43
CA LEU A 201 4.00 -11.69 6.71
C LEU A 201 3.06 -12.81 6.24
N GLY A 202 2.21 -13.31 7.14
CA GLY A 202 1.18 -14.29 6.79
C GLY A 202 0.20 -13.77 5.75
N ALA A 203 -0.26 -12.52 5.88
CA ALA A 203 -1.18 -11.88 4.94
C ALA A 203 -0.58 -11.70 3.54
N MET A 204 0.73 -11.49 3.43
CA MET A 204 1.45 -11.46 2.15
C MET A 204 1.64 -12.85 1.54
N GLY A 205 1.53 -13.92 2.33
CA GLY A 205 1.65 -15.30 1.86
C GLY A 205 0.34 -15.97 1.43
N LEU A 206 -0.81 -15.34 1.67
CA LEU A 206 -2.11 -15.92 1.31
C LEU A 206 -2.34 -15.91 -0.20
N LEU A 207 -2.60 -17.09 -0.77
CA LEU A 207 -2.97 -17.29 -2.17
C LEU A 207 -4.39 -16.81 -2.46
N ASP A 208 -4.66 -16.44 -3.71
CA ASP A 208 -6.01 -16.20 -4.21
C ASP A 208 -6.77 -17.54 -4.35
N PRO A 209 -7.84 -17.77 -3.57
CA PRO A 209 -8.56 -19.04 -3.56
C PRO A 209 -9.34 -19.37 -4.84
N VAL A 210 -9.50 -18.43 -5.78
CA VAL A 210 -10.13 -18.71 -7.10
C VAL A 210 -9.19 -19.48 -8.02
N THR A 211 -7.88 -19.33 -7.82
CA THR A 211 -6.90 -19.66 -8.85
C THR A 211 -6.08 -20.91 -8.53
N GLY A 212 -5.99 -21.29 -7.26
CA GLY A 212 -5.11 -22.39 -6.80
C GLY A 212 -3.63 -22.17 -7.12
N MET A 213 -3.26 -21.00 -7.64
CA MET A 213 -1.95 -20.57 -8.07
C MET A 213 -1.56 -19.29 -7.32
N TRP A 214 -0.31 -18.85 -7.47
CA TRP A 214 0.03 -17.46 -7.25
C TRP A 214 -0.68 -16.59 -8.31
N GLY A 215 -1.96 -16.30 -8.10
CA GLY A 215 -2.78 -15.39 -8.90
C GLY A 215 -2.93 -15.75 -10.38
N ASP A 216 -3.79 -16.71 -10.73
CA ASP A 216 -4.24 -16.95 -12.11
C ASP A 216 -5.72 -17.39 -12.17
N GLY A 217 -6.66 -16.44 -12.22
CA GLY A 217 -8.10 -16.75 -12.41
C GLY A 217 -9.05 -15.62 -12.04
N ASP A 218 -9.46 -14.91 -13.10
CA ASP A 218 -10.75 -14.26 -13.34
C ASP A 218 -11.23 -13.22 -12.33
N GLY A 219 -10.72 -11.99 -12.51
CA GLY A 219 -11.16 -10.77 -11.84
C GLY A 219 -10.06 -10.06 -11.05
N TRP A 220 -8.90 -10.70 -10.91
CA TRP A 220 -7.74 -10.22 -10.18
C TRP A 220 -6.57 -9.99 -11.13
N GLY A 221 -5.95 -8.81 -11.04
CA GLY A 221 -4.60 -8.62 -11.56
C GLY A 221 -3.66 -9.52 -10.76
N LYS A 222 -3.35 -10.71 -11.29
CA LYS A 222 -2.32 -11.70 -10.86
C LYS A 222 -1.55 -11.31 -9.58
N GLY A 223 -2.16 -11.53 -8.42
CA GLY A 223 -1.61 -11.14 -7.13
C GLY A 223 -0.50 -12.08 -6.67
N GLU A 224 0.76 -11.69 -6.87
CA GLU A 224 1.88 -12.22 -6.11
C GLU A 224 1.90 -11.47 -4.77
N GLY A 225 1.41 -12.09 -3.70
CA GLY A 225 1.51 -11.52 -2.35
C GLY A 225 2.98 -11.39 -1.94
N ALA A 226 3.41 -10.15 -1.64
CA ALA A 226 4.82 -9.78 -1.55
C ALA A 226 5.04 -8.28 -1.23
N ALA A 227 6.18 -7.94 -0.65
CA ALA A 227 6.57 -6.58 -0.27
C ALA A 227 7.37 -5.90 -1.41
N THR A 228 7.02 -4.68 -1.81
CA THR A 228 7.79 -3.91 -2.81
C THR A 228 8.37 -2.64 -2.21
N TYR A 229 9.62 -2.39 -2.59
CA TYR A 229 10.48 -1.31 -2.13
C TYR A 229 10.55 -0.25 -3.20
N TRP A 230 10.46 1.00 -2.79
CA TRP A 230 10.54 2.15 -3.69
C TRP A 230 11.60 3.09 -3.15
N PHE A 231 12.60 3.37 -3.97
CA PHE A 231 13.66 4.32 -3.67
C PHE A 231 13.64 5.44 -4.72
N ARG A 232 14.08 6.61 -4.30
CA ARG A 232 14.47 7.66 -5.23
C ARG A 232 15.74 7.23 -5.97
N ARG A 233 15.75 7.32 -7.30
CA ARG A 233 16.99 7.23 -8.07
C ARG A 233 17.91 8.35 -7.59
N ARG A 234 19.09 8.05 -7.03
CA ARG A 234 20.11 9.10 -6.90
C ARG A 234 20.44 9.53 -8.32
N LEU A 235 20.22 10.81 -8.63
CA LEU A 235 20.91 11.42 -9.76
C LEU A 235 22.40 11.28 -9.42
N CYS A 236 23.14 10.47 -10.17
CA CYS A 236 24.59 10.61 -10.19
C CYS A 236 24.88 12.09 -10.49
N SER A 237 25.74 12.67 -9.66
CA SER A 237 26.29 14.01 -9.87
C SER A 237 27.10 14.04 -11.16
#